data_AF-A0A1A8D2X1-F1
#
_entry.id   AF-A0A1A8D2X1-F1
#
_cell.length_a   1.000
_cell.length_b   1.000
_cell.length_c   1.000
_cell.angle_alpha   90.00
_cell.angle_beta   90.00
_cell.angle_gamma   90.00
#
_symmetry.space_group_name_H-M   'P 1'
#
loop_
_entity.id
_entity.type
_entity.pdbx_description
1 polymer ?
#
loop_
_entity_poly.entity_id
_entity_poly.type
_entity_poly.pdbx_seq_one_letter_code
_entity_poly.pdbx_strand_id
1 'polypeptide(L)'
;YAMDKRCYHSGGELQNGDIEEFNGRLCIVCPWHKYKITLAEGEGLYQAVENPRVKPIRTYWCSKGVKQRVHKVTEVGGNIFVTLNDSSKPIESDVYQVEKYRTVSLNVQTPNPRN
;
A
#
# COMPACT_ATOMS: atom_id res chain seq x y z
N TYR A 1 -11.29 1.96 -4.37
CA TYR A 1 -9.93 1.62 -4.84
C TYR A 1 -9.62 0.17 -4.48
N ALA A 2 -8.85 -0.54 -5.30
CA ALA A 2 -8.39 -1.88 -5.00
C ALA A 2 -6.91 -2.02 -5.36
N MET A 3 -6.13 -2.67 -4.52
CA MET A 3 -4.71 -2.94 -4.74
C MET A 3 -4.31 -4.23 -4.03
N ASP A 4 -3.11 -4.71 -4.34
CA ASP A 4 -2.46 -5.80 -3.63
C ASP A 4 -2.50 -5.60 -2.10
N LYS A 5 -2.89 -6.63 -1.35
CA LYS A 5 -3.11 -6.54 0.11
C LYS A 5 -1.82 -6.31 0.91
N ARG A 6 -0.72 -6.95 0.47
CA ARG A 6 0.56 -6.94 1.18
C ARG A 6 1.44 -5.79 0.66
N CYS A 7 1.92 -4.94 1.56
CA CYS A 7 2.75 -3.77 1.25
C CYS A 7 4.04 -4.18 0.55
N TYR A 8 4.37 -3.51 -0.56
CA TYR A 8 5.59 -3.74 -1.34
C TYR A 8 6.91 -3.63 -0.56
N HIS A 9 6.92 -2.92 0.58
CA HIS A 9 8.16 -2.70 1.34
C HIS A 9 8.62 -3.98 2.08
N SER A 10 7.68 -4.67 2.75
CA SER A 10 8.01 -5.82 3.60
C SER A 10 6.83 -6.75 3.87
N GLY A 11 5.75 -6.68 3.08
CA GLY A 11 4.59 -7.57 3.21
C GLY A 11 3.57 -7.18 4.30
N GLY A 12 3.62 -5.95 4.83
CA GLY A 12 2.64 -5.50 5.83
C GLY A 12 1.20 -5.49 5.32
N GLU A 13 0.22 -5.77 6.19
CA GLU A 13 -1.20 -5.79 5.81
C GLU A 13 -1.75 -4.38 5.61
N LEU A 14 -1.89 -3.96 4.35
CA LEU A 14 -2.34 -2.61 4.03
C LEU A 14 -3.78 -2.35 4.49
N GLN A 15 -4.64 -3.36 4.52
CA GLN A 15 -6.02 -3.23 5.01
C GLN A 15 -6.14 -2.71 6.45
N ASN A 16 -5.06 -2.80 7.25
CA ASN A 16 -5.02 -2.30 8.63
C ASN A 16 -4.34 -0.93 8.74
N GLY A 17 -4.01 -0.29 7.60
CA GLY A 17 -3.43 1.03 7.53
C GLY A 17 -4.49 2.12 7.39
N ASP A 18 -4.16 3.33 7.85
CA ASP A 18 -5.02 4.50 7.68
C ASP A 18 -4.96 5.04 6.25
N ILE A 19 -6.02 5.73 5.83
CA ILE A 19 -6.03 6.52 4.61
C ILE A 19 -5.83 7.99 4.99
N GLU A 20 -4.78 8.59 4.44
CA GLU A 20 -4.38 9.97 4.70
C GLU A 20 -4.07 10.69 3.37
N GLU A 21 -4.10 12.02 3.37
CA GLU A 21 -3.75 12.83 2.20
C GLU A 21 -2.32 13.37 2.27
N PHE A 22 -1.54 13.15 1.21
CA PHE A 22 -0.19 13.72 1.06
C PHE A 22 -0.05 14.38 -0.30
N ASN A 23 0.27 15.66 -0.31
CA ASN A 23 0.45 16.45 -1.55
C ASN A 23 -0.80 16.42 -2.46
N GLY A 24 -2.00 16.47 -1.88
CA GLY A 24 -3.26 16.38 -2.63
C GLY A 24 -3.59 14.97 -3.15
N ARG A 25 -2.87 13.93 -2.69
CA ARG A 25 -3.05 12.56 -3.13
C ARG A 25 -3.46 11.69 -1.95
N LEU A 26 -4.60 11.00 -2.05
CA LEU A 26 -5.01 10.01 -1.06
C LEU A 26 -4.06 8.81 -1.10
N CYS A 27 -3.52 8.45 0.06
CA CYS A 27 -2.63 7.32 0.24
C CYS A 27 -3.12 6.41 1.35
N ILE A 28 -2.89 5.11 1.18
CA ILE A 28 -2.87 4.18 2.31
C ILE A 28 -1.51 4.23 2.97
N VAL A 29 -1.50 4.34 4.31
CA VAL A 29 -0.28 4.40 5.12
C VAL A 29 -0.05 3.01 5.72
N CYS A 30 1.00 2.33 5.24
CA CYS A 30 1.34 0.99 5.71
C CYS A 30 1.51 0.99 7.25
N PRO A 31 0.81 0.10 7.98
CA PRO A 31 0.82 0.14 9.44
C PRO A 31 2.19 -0.17 10.04
N TRP A 32 3.01 -0.98 9.36
CA TRP A 32 4.32 -1.44 9.86
C TRP A 32 5.39 -0.36 9.80
N HIS A 33 5.54 0.31 8.65
CA HIS A 33 6.69 1.20 8.39
C HIS A 33 6.29 2.59 7.85
N LYS A 34 4.99 2.91 7.83
CA LYS A 34 4.44 4.22 7.44
C LYS A 34 4.77 4.68 6.02
N TYR A 35 5.05 3.72 5.14
CA TYR A 35 5.13 3.93 3.70
C TYR A 35 3.78 4.39 3.17
N LYS A 36 3.80 5.43 2.33
CA LYS A 36 2.62 6.09 1.80
C LYS A 36 2.43 5.63 0.36
N ILE A 37 1.32 4.97 0.08
CA ILE A 37 1.04 4.38 -1.23
C ILE A 37 -0.22 5.02 -1.78
N THR A 38 -0.14 5.70 -2.92
CA THR A 38 -1.28 6.40 -3.50
C THR A 38 -2.37 5.40 -3.89
N LEU A 39 -3.62 5.70 -3.54
CA LEU A 39 -4.76 4.81 -3.83
C LEU A 39 -5.05 4.69 -5.33
N ALA A 40 -4.81 5.76 -6.09
CA ALA A 40 -5.12 5.82 -7.51
C ALA A 40 -4.14 5.02 -8.37
N GLU A 41 -2.84 5.15 -8.10
CA GLU A 41 -1.78 4.67 -9.01
C GLU A 41 -0.78 3.71 -8.35
N GLY A 42 -0.88 3.51 -7.03
CA GLY A 42 0.02 2.60 -6.32
C GLY A 42 1.46 3.11 -6.19
N GLU A 43 1.67 4.41 -6.35
CA GLU A 43 2.99 5.05 -6.21
C GLU A 43 3.41 5.17 -4.75
N GLY A 44 4.69 4.89 -4.47
CA GLY A 44 5.29 5.09 -3.16
C GLY A 44 5.80 6.52 -2.97
N LEU A 45 5.18 7.30 -2.09
CA LEU A 45 5.56 8.69 -1.82
C LEU A 45 6.58 8.84 -0.69
N TYR A 46 7.45 9.83 -0.82
CA TYR A 46 8.39 10.23 0.22
C TYR A 46 8.66 11.74 0.17
N GLN A 47 9.13 12.30 1.28
CA GLN A 47 9.63 13.68 1.34
C GLN A 47 11.13 13.67 1.12
N ALA A 48 11.59 14.30 0.03
CA ALA A 48 12.99 14.55 -0.23
C ALA A 48 13.44 15.84 0.44
N VAL A 49 14.68 15.86 0.94
CA VAL A 49 15.32 17.08 1.46
C VAL A 49 16.02 17.77 0.30
N GLU A 50 15.73 19.05 0.06
CA GLU A 50 16.33 19.84 -1.01
C GLU A 50 17.83 20.06 -0.78
N ASN A 51 18.19 20.61 0.39
CA ASN A 51 19.57 20.76 0.80
C ASN A 51 19.70 20.57 2.32
N PRO A 52 20.37 19.50 2.79
CA PRO A 52 20.47 19.21 4.23
C PRO A 52 21.37 20.19 4.99
N ARG A 53 22.13 21.05 4.30
CA ARG A 53 23.04 22.04 4.90
C ARG A 53 22.36 23.39 5.17
N VAL A 54 21.20 23.66 4.59
CA VAL A 54 20.50 24.94 4.71
C VAL A 54 19.38 24.83 5.74
N LYS A 55 19.28 25.82 6.64
CA LYS A 55 18.20 25.94 7.64
C LYS A 55 17.27 27.12 7.30
N PRO A 56 15.94 26.97 7.46
CA PRO A 56 15.22 25.75 7.83
C PRO A 56 15.27 24.69 6.73
N ILE A 57 15.23 23.40 7.11
CA ILE A 57 15.22 22.29 6.16
C ILE A 57 13.95 22.40 5.31
N ARG A 58 14.13 22.45 3.99
CA ARG A 58 13.02 22.41 3.02
C ARG A 58 12.88 21.00 2.48
N THR A 59 11.64 20.53 2.45
CA THR A 59 11.29 19.23 1.89
C THR A 59 10.22 19.37 0.82
N TYR A 60 10.27 18.49 -0.16
CA TYR A 60 9.26 18.39 -1.21
C TYR A 60 8.87 16.93 -1.44
N TRP A 61 7.64 16.72 -1.92
CA TRP A 61 7.11 15.39 -2.17
C TRP A 61 7.65 14.83 -3.49
N CYS A 62 8.08 13.58 -3.43
CA CYS A 62 8.56 12.81 -4.57
C CYS A 62 7.84 11.46 -4.65
N SER A 63 7.84 10.88 -5.85
CA SER A 63 7.39 9.52 -6.09
C SER A 63 8.57 8.59 -6.35
N LYS A 64 8.48 7.35 -5.87
CA LYS A 64 9.36 6.22 -6.25
C LYS A 64 8.88 5.52 -7.53
N GLY A 65 7.84 6.01 -8.18
CA GLY A 65 7.07 5.32 -9.22
C GLY A 65 6.06 4.34 -8.63
N VAL A 66 5.37 3.60 -9.51
CA VAL A 66 4.40 2.55 -9.13
C VAL A 66 5.13 1.42 -8.40
N LYS A 67 4.70 1.16 -7.17
CA LYS A 67 5.27 0.11 -6.29
C LYS A 67 4.24 -0.93 -5.84
N GLN A 68 2.97 -0.55 -5.82
CA GLN A 68 1.86 -1.38 -5.36
C GLN A 68 0.87 -1.60 -6.51
N ARG A 69 0.49 -2.86 -6.79
CA ARG A 69 -0.37 -3.16 -7.93
C ARG A 69 -1.77 -2.68 -7.65
N VAL A 70 -2.26 -1.76 -8.47
CA VAL A 70 -3.66 -1.31 -8.40
C VAL A 70 -4.48 -2.14 -9.37
N HIS A 71 -5.70 -2.47 -8.97
CA HIS A 71 -6.68 -3.19 -9.76
C HIS A 71 -7.86 -2.28 -10.09
N LYS A 72 -8.53 -2.58 -11.20
CA LYS A 72 -9.68 -1.79 -11.63
C LYS A 72 -10.89 -2.14 -10.77
N VAL A 73 -11.60 -1.11 -10.29
CA VAL A 73 -12.86 -1.26 -9.56
C VAL A 73 -13.99 -0.66 -10.39
N THR A 74 -15.12 -1.37 -10.48
CA THR A 74 -16.34 -0.89 -11.13
C THR A 74 -17.51 -1.09 -10.17
N GLU A 75 -18.34 -0.07 -9.99
CA GLU A 75 -19.59 -0.14 -9.22
C GLU A 75 -20.78 -0.23 -10.17
N VAL A 76 -21.64 -1.24 -9.99
CA VAL A 76 -22.87 -1.41 -10.78
C VAL A 76 -24.01 -1.78 -9.84
N GLY A 77 -24.99 -0.88 -9.70
CA GLY A 77 -26.16 -1.09 -8.84
C GLY A 77 -25.79 -1.38 -7.38
N GLY A 78 -24.79 -0.68 -6.83
CA GLY A 78 -24.28 -0.88 -5.47
C GLY A 78 -23.38 -2.10 -5.27
N ASN A 79 -23.19 -2.94 -6.30
CA ASN A 79 -22.24 -4.05 -6.25
C ASN A 79 -20.85 -3.61 -6.73
N ILE A 80 -19.82 -4.08 -6.04
CA ILE A 80 -18.42 -3.75 -6.35
C ILE A 80 -17.76 -4.92 -7.09
N PHE A 81 -17.28 -4.66 -8.30
CA PHE A 81 -16.54 -5.61 -9.12
C PHE A 81 -15.07 -5.18 -9.21
N VAL A 82 -14.16 -6.15 -9.03
CA VAL A 82 -12.72 -5.92 -9.17
C VAL A 82 -12.22 -6.71 -10.37
N THR A 83 -11.59 -6.02 -11.33
CA THR A 83 -10.84 -6.64 -12.42
C THR A 83 -9.36 -6.59 -12.08
N LEU A 84 -8.75 -7.76 -11.92
CA LEU A 84 -7.33 -7.88 -11.61
C LEU A 84 -6.49 -7.28 -12.74
N ASN A 85 -5.46 -6.54 -12.34
CA ASN A 85 -4.46 -6.04 -13.28
C ASN A 85 -3.47 -7.19 -13.58
N ASP A 86 -3.63 -7.80 -14.74
CA ASP A 86 -2.86 -8.94 -15.23
C ASP A 86 -1.61 -8.55 -16.03
N SER A 87 -1.19 -7.28 -15.98
CA SER A 87 0.02 -6.83 -16.66
C SER A 87 1.23 -7.66 -16.24
N SER A 88 1.96 -8.18 -17.23
CA SER A 88 3.18 -8.96 -17.06
C SER A 88 4.38 -8.15 -16.59
N LYS A 89 4.27 -6.83 -16.50
CA LYS A 89 5.33 -5.98 -15.96
C LYS A 89 5.44 -6.22 -14.45
N PRO A 90 6.58 -6.69 -13.95
CA PRO A 90 6.76 -6.95 -12.53
C PRO A 90 6.82 -5.63 -11.77
N ILE A 91 6.22 -5.62 -10.58
CA ILE A 91 6.34 -4.54 -9.61
C ILE A 91 6.60 -5.13 -8.22
N GLU A 92 7.13 -4.33 -7.30
CA GLU A 92 7.64 -4.84 -6.03
C GLU A 92 6.60 -5.54 -5.14
N SER A 93 5.31 -5.15 -5.22
CA SER A 93 4.26 -5.82 -4.43
C SER A 93 3.98 -7.26 -4.86
N ASP A 94 4.32 -7.64 -6.10
CA ASP A 94 4.07 -8.98 -6.66
C ASP A 94 4.77 -10.07 -5.83
N VAL A 95 5.95 -9.76 -5.28
CA VAL A 95 6.76 -10.65 -4.41
C VAL A 95 5.94 -11.17 -3.22
N TYR A 96 5.01 -10.37 -2.70
CA TYR A 96 4.23 -10.69 -1.50
C TYR A 96 2.83 -11.25 -1.80
N GLN A 97 2.45 -11.42 -3.07
CA GLN A 97 1.14 -11.97 -3.42
C GLN A 97 1.14 -13.47 -3.70
N VAL A 98 2.27 -14.16 -3.49
CA VAL A 98 2.39 -15.62 -3.64
C VAL A 98 1.94 -16.38 -2.39
N GLU A 99 1.65 -17.68 -2.54
CA GLU A 99 1.09 -18.54 -1.50
C GLU A 99 1.86 -18.49 -0.17
N LYS A 100 3.20 -18.48 -0.23
CA LYS A 100 4.09 -18.35 0.93
C LYS A 100 3.71 -17.21 1.88
N TYR A 101 3.18 -16.10 1.35
CA TYR A 101 2.85 -14.90 2.11
C TYR A 101 1.32 -14.72 2.32
N ARG A 102 0.50 -15.66 1.80
CA ARG A 102 -0.96 -15.66 1.99
C ARG A 102 -1.38 -16.30 3.30
N THR A 103 -0.68 -17.35 3.76
CA THR A 103 -1.08 -18.21 4.89
C THR A 103 -0.87 -17.62 6.28
N VAL A 104 -0.11 -16.52 6.43
CA VAL A 104 0.19 -15.94 7.76
C VAL A 104 -1.04 -15.33 8.45
N SER A 105 -2.13 -15.05 7.72
CA SER A 105 -3.34 -14.44 8.30
C SER A 105 -4.34 -15.42 8.92
N LEU A 106 -4.17 -16.75 8.82
CA LEU A 106 -5.15 -17.72 9.33
C LEU A 106 -4.93 -18.14 10.80
N ASN A 107 -3.81 -17.78 11.43
CA ASN A 107 -3.48 -18.20 12.79
C ASN A 107 -3.80 -17.16 13.89
N VAL A 108 -4.47 -16.05 13.55
CA VAL A 108 -4.92 -15.06 14.55
C VAL A 108 -6.42 -15.19 14.74
N GLN A 109 -6.86 -16.33 15.29
CA GLN A 109 -8.20 -16.49 15.90
C GLN A 109 -8.32 -17.87 16.59
N THR A 110 -7.59 -18.06 17.69
CA THR A 110 -8.06 -18.95 18.77
C THR A 110 -8.09 -18.13 20.05
N PRO A 111 -9.29 -17.85 20.63
CA PRO A 111 -9.36 -17.23 21.94
C PRO A 111 -8.83 -18.23 22.96
N ASN A 112 -7.87 -17.79 23.78
CA ASN A 112 -7.34 -18.56 24.90
C ASN A 112 -8.50 -18.94 25.84
N PRO A 113 -8.69 -20.23 26.19
CA PRO A 113 -9.58 -20.58 27.29
C PRO A 113 -8.96 -20.02 28.58
N ARG A 114 -9.73 -19.18 29.27
CA ARG A 114 -9.37 -18.64 30.58
C ARG A 114 -9.26 -19.81 31.57
N ASN A 115 -8.12 -19.92 32.25
CA ASN A 115 -8.02 -20.60 33.55
C ASN A 115 -8.15 -19.55 34.65
#